data_AF-A0A1Y4HDI0-F1
#
_entry.id   AF-A0A1Y4HDI0-F1
#
_cell.length_a   1.000
_cell.length_b   1.000
_cell.length_c   1.000
_cell.angle_alpha   90.00
_cell.angle_beta   90.00
_cell.angle_gamma   90.00
#
_symmetry.space_group_name_H-M   'P 1'
#
loop_
_entity.id
_entity.type
_entity.pdbx_description
1 polymer ?
#
loop_
_entity_poly.entity_id
_entity_poly.type
_entity_poly.pdbx_seq_one_letter_code
_entity_poly.pdbx_strand_id
1 'polypeptide(L)'
;MERGIITITENGVVTMPTAPVWMTQQEMSDAFNVFGCYIRKAIAAIYKNKELSEEETMRHVRQDDRISYDVYSLEMLIAVSFKLRSRESMAFRRFIMGRLTMNNRQPVNLFFSLSPSRGKRARN
;
A
#
# COMPACT_ATOMS: atom_id res chain seq x y z
N MET A 1 -6.08 19.96 1.27
CA MET A 1 -6.92 18.81 0.84
C MET A 1 -7.35 18.07 2.09
N GLU A 2 -8.66 17.87 2.29
CA GLU A 2 -9.13 16.98 3.35
C GLU A 2 -8.77 15.53 2.98
N ARG A 3 -7.97 14.88 3.82
CA ARG A 3 -7.53 13.49 3.62
C ARG A 3 -7.46 12.76 4.95
N GLY A 4 -7.76 11.47 4.90
CA GLY A 4 -7.62 10.55 6.02
C GLY A 4 -6.30 9.79 5.96
N ILE A 5 -5.77 9.46 7.14
CA ILE A 5 -4.66 8.52 7.31
C ILE A 5 -5.18 7.25 7.97
N ILE A 6 -4.65 6.11 7.54
CA ILE A 6 -4.90 4.82 8.19
C ILE A 6 -3.90 4.69 9.33
N THR A 7 -4.38 4.23 10.48
CA THR A 7 -3.52 3.89 11.61
C THR A 7 -3.65 2.40 11.92
N ILE A 8 -2.52 1.79 12.27
CA ILE A 8 -2.46 0.39 12.69
C ILE A 8 -1.78 0.40 14.05
N THR A 9 -2.48 -0.08 15.07
CA THR A 9 -1.90 -0.19 16.41
C THR A 9 -0.93 -1.37 16.47
N GLU A 10 -0.06 -1.41 17.49
CA GLU A 10 0.85 -2.54 17.74
C GLU A 10 0.10 -3.88 17.89
N ASN A 11 -1.16 -3.83 18.31
CA ASN A 11 -2.04 -5.00 18.43
C ASN A 11 -2.62 -5.46 17.07
N GLY A 12 -2.33 -4.75 15.98
CA GLY A 12 -2.82 -5.05 14.64
C GLY A 12 -4.26 -4.57 14.38
N VAL A 13 -4.78 -3.66 15.21
CA VAL A 13 -6.10 -3.06 14.97
C VAL A 13 -5.96 -1.97 13.92
N VAL A 14 -6.67 -2.12 12.81
CA VAL A 14 -6.69 -1.15 11.70
C VAL A 14 -7.84 -0.18 11.90
N THR A 15 -7.54 1.11 11.92
CA THR A 15 -8.55 2.18 11.98
C THR A 15 -8.63 2.87 10.63
N MET A 16 -9.82 2.82 10.02
CA MET A 16 -10.09 3.52 8.76
C MET A 16 -10.61 4.93 9.04
N PRO A 17 -10.09 5.96 8.36
CA PRO A 17 -10.64 7.30 8.44
C PRO A 17 -11.99 7.39 7.71
N THR A 18 -12.76 8.42 8.03
CA THR A 18 -14.01 8.76 7.32
C THR A 18 -13.75 9.55 6.03
N ALA A 19 -12.67 10.34 5.99
CA ALA A 19 -12.22 11.06 4.81
C ALA A 19 -11.50 10.14 3.82
N PRO A 20 -11.43 10.49 2.52
CA PRO A 20 -10.68 9.74 1.51
C PRO A 20 -9.22 9.54 1.91
N VAL A 21 -8.73 8.30 1.80
CA VAL A 21 -7.36 7.95 2.18
C VAL A 21 -6.36 8.44 1.14
N TRP A 22 -5.46 9.30 1.59
CA TRP A 22 -4.27 9.72 0.87
C TRP A 22 -3.13 9.81 1.86
N MET A 23 -2.07 9.04 1.67
CA MET A 23 -0.96 8.97 2.63
C MET A 23 0.39 9.20 1.97
N THR A 24 1.30 9.86 2.68
CA THR A 24 2.69 10.02 2.26
C THR A 24 3.48 8.73 2.46
N GLN A 25 4.66 8.62 1.83
CA GLN A 25 5.54 7.46 2.09
C GLN A 25 5.93 7.37 3.57
N GLN A 26 6.06 8.50 4.27
CA GLN A 26 6.36 8.53 5.70
C GLN A 26 5.18 7.98 6.52
N GLU A 27 3.97 8.48 6.28
CA GLU A 27 2.78 7.98 6.98
C GLU A 27 2.54 6.49 6.71
N MET A 28 2.84 6.01 5.50
CA MET A 28 2.83 4.58 5.18
C MET A 28 3.91 3.79 5.94
N SER A 29 5.09 4.39 6.11
CA SER A 29 6.19 3.80 6.88
C SER A 29 5.80 3.62 8.34
N ASP A 30 5.20 4.66 8.91
CA ASP A 30 4.72 4.68 10.29
C ASP A 30 3.58 3.66 10.47
N ALA A 31 2.59 3.65 9.57
CA ALA A 31 1.47 2.72 9.64
C ALA A 31 1.87 1.25 9.48
N PHE A 32 2.85 0.95 8.62
CA PHE A 32 3.33 -0.43 8.42
C PHE A 32 4.52 -0.80 9.32
N ASN A 33 4.98 0.12 10.17
CA ASN A 33 6.15 -0.06 11.05
C ASN A 33 7.38 -0.58 10.28
N VAL A 34 7.70 0.10 9.16
CA VAL A 34 8.87 -0.22 8.32
C VAL A 34 9.65 1.04 8.00
N PHE A 35 10.94 0.88 7.66
CA PHE A 35 11.71 2.01 7.14
C PHE A 35 11.17 2.49 5.78
N GLY A 36 11.18 3.80 5.56
CA GLY A 36 10.71 4.41 4.31
C GLY A 36 11.44 3.94 3.04
N CYS A 37 12.66 3.40 3.16
CA CYS A 37 13.33 2.77 2.03
C CYS A 37 12.58 1.55 1.48
N TYR A 38 11.88 0.79 2.34
CA TYR A 38 11.04 -0.33 1.92
C TYR A 38 9.78 0.13 1.22
N ILE A 39 9.14 1.21 1.70
CA ILE A 39 7.99 1.84 1.03
C ILE A 39 8.40 2.32 -0.36
N ARG A 40 9.46 3.12 -0.44
CA ARG A 40 9.99 3.62 -1.72
C ARG A 40 10.29 2.50 -2.70
N LYS A 41 10.94 1.42 -2.24
CA LYS A 41 11.25 0.25 -3.07
C LYS A 41 9.99 -0.48 -3.53
N ALA A 42 8.98 -0.60 -2.68
CA ALA A 42 7.72 -1.25 -3.04
C ALA A 42 6.96 -0.44 -4.11
N ILE A 43 6.81 0.87 -3.91
CA ILE A 43 6.16 1.79 -4.87
C ILE A 43 6.90 1.75 -6.22
N ALA A 44 8.23 1.89 -6.21
CA ALA A 44 9.02 1.84 -7.43
C ALA A 44 8.87 0.51 -8.18
N ALA A 45 8.76 -0.62 -7.45
CA ALA A 45 8.53 -1.92 -8.07
C ALA A 45 7.13 -2.04 -8.68
N ILE A 46 6.10 -1.52 -8.01
CA ILE A 46 4.71 -1.51 -8.48
C ILE A 46 4.59 -0.74 -9.81
N TYR A 47 5.11 0.49 -9.87
CA TYR A 47 5.07 1.28 -11.10
C TYR A 47 5.95 0.70 -12.21
N LYS A 48 7.15 0.23 -11.88
CA LYS A 48 8.04 -0.43 -12.86
C LYS A 48 7.37 -1.65 -13.51
N ASN A 49 6.60 -2.41 -12.73
CA ASN A 49 5.87 -3.58 -13.20
C ASN A 49 4.53 -3.23 -13.86
N LYS A 50 4.14 -1.95 -13.89
CA LYS A 50 2.84 -1.48 -14.36
C LYS A 50 1.66 -2.14 -13.62
N GLU A 51 1.85 -2.43 -12.34
CA GLU A 51 0.80 -2.96 -11.48
C GLU A 51 -0.26 -1.89 -11.16
N LEU A 52 0.14 -0.61 -11.14
CA LEU A 52 -0.72 0.57 -10.97
C LEU A 52 -0.21 1.73 -11.84
N SER A 53 -1.07 2.69 -12.13
CA SER A 53 -0.72 3.93 -12.83
C SER A 53 -0.33 5.04 -11.84
N GLU A 54 0.78 5.74 -12.12
CA GLU A 54 1.21 6.90 -11.32
C GLU A 54 0.15 8.02 -11.33
N GLU A 55 -0.48 8.26 -12.49
CA GLU A 55 -1.47 9.33 -12.67
C GLU A 55 -2.73 9.11 -11.83
N GLU A 56 -3.12 7.85 -11.60
CA GLU A 56 -4.33 7.51 -10.86
C GLU A 56 -4.07 7.40 -9.35
N THR A 57 -2.87 6.98 -8.97
CA THR A 57 -2.57 6.55 -7.60
C THR A 57 -1.64 7.47 -6.83
N MET A 58 -1.06 8.50 -7.47
CA MET A 58 -0.24 9.53 -6.84
C MET A 58 -0.80 10.93 -7.08
N ARG A 59 -0.71 11.80 -6.07
CA ARG A 59 -0.98 13.24 -6.22
C ARG A 59 0.10 14.06 -5.56
N HIS A 60 0.40 15.21 -6.16
CA HIS A 60 1.25 16.22 -5.55
C HIS A 60 0.37 17.21 -4.76
N VAL A 61 0.57 17.26 -3.44
CA VAL A 61 -0.16 18.15 -2.54
C VAL A 61 0.80 19.20 -2.00
N ARG A 62 0.36 20.46 -1.98
CA ARG A 62 1.09 21.56 -1.34
C ARG A 62 0.65 21.69 0.11
N GLN A 63 1.60 21.62 1.04
CA GLN A 63 1.35 21.89 2.46
C GLN A 63 1.21 23.38 2.72
N ASP A 64 1.87 24.20 1.90
CA ASP A 64 1.83 25.66 1.79
C ASP A 64 2.52 26.02 0.45
N ASP A 65 2.63 27.31 0.08
CA ASP A 65 3.30 27.74 -1.16
C ASP A 65 4.77 27.30 -1.30
N ARG A 66 5.35 26.71 -0.24
CA ARG A 66 6.78 26.37 -0.16
C ARG A 66 7.08 24.88 -0.23
N ILE A 67 6.14 24.01 0.15
CA ILE A 67 6.41 22.57 0.30
C ILE A 67 5.35 21.77 -0.44
N SER A 68 5.80 21.00 -1.45
CA SER A 68 5.00 19.98 -2.12
C SER A 68 5.45 18.59 -1.69
N TYR A 69 4.49 17.70 -1.45
CA TYR A 69 4.75 16.31 -1.11
C TYR A 69 3.82 15.37 -1.88
N ASP A 70 4.30 14.15 -2.07
CA ASP A 70 3.57 13.11 -2.78
C ASP A 70 2.69 12.34 -1.80
N VAL A 71 1.41 12.22 -2.15
CA VAL A 71 0.45 11.36 -1.46
C VAL A 71 -0.01 10.25 -2.38
N TYR A 72 -0.28 9.09 -1.78
CA TYR A 72 -0.66 7.87 -2.48
C TYR A 72 -2.07 7.43 -2.07
N SER A 73 -2.81 6.91 -3.03
CA SER A 73 -4.19 6.45 -2.85
C SER A 73 -4.26 5.18 -2.00
N LEU A 74 -5.45 4.86 -1.47
CA LEU A 74 -5.72 3.60 -0.78
C LEU A 74 -5.30 2.36 -1.61
N GLU A 75 -5.46 2.42 -2.92
CA GLU A 75 -5.09 1.33 -3.83
C GLU A 75 -3.58 1.06 -3.81
N MET A 76 -2.77 2.11 -3.83
CA MET A 76 -1.32 1.99 -3.65
C MET A 76 -0.97 1.39 -2.29
N LEU A 77 -1.65 1.81 -1.21
CA LEU A 77 -1.42 1.28 0.13
C LEU A 77 -1.72 -0.23 0.19
N ILE A 78 -2.81 -0.67 -0.44
CA ILE A 78 -3.16 -2.09 -0.58
C ILE A 78 -2.04 -2.81 -1.31
N ALA A 79 -1.62 -2.34 -2.49
CA ALA A 79 -0.55 -2.97 -3.26
C ALA A 79 0.77 -3.06 -2.48
N VAL A 80 1.19 -1.98 -1.82
CA VAL A 80 2.40 -1.96 -0.98
C VAL A 80 2.30 -2.97 0.17
N SER A 81 1.14 -3.11 0.80
CA SER A 81 0.96 -4.08 1.89
C SER A 81 1.24 -5.53 1.48
N PHE A 82 1.03 -5.88 0.20
CA PHE A 82 1.37 -7.19 -0.38
C PHE A 82 2.84 -7.35 -0.76
N LYS A 83 3.58 -6.25 -0.92
CA LYS A 83 5.04 -6.28 -1.11
C LYS A 83 5.80 -6.35 0.23
N LEU A 84 5.18 -5.91 1.33
CA LEU A 84 5.77 -5.88 2.67
C LEU A 84 5.46 -7.15 3.48
N ARG A 85 6.35 -7.48 4.43
CA ARG A 85 6.20 -8.64 5.34
C ARG A 85 6.09 -8.25 6.83
N SER A 86 5.85 -6.97 7.14
CA SER A 86 5.70 -6.54 8.54
C SER A 86 4.42 -7.09 9.16
N ARG A 87 4.34 -7.08 10.50
CA ARG A 87 3.18 -7.55 11.25
C ARG A 87 1.95 -6.70 10.92
N GLU A 88 2.16 -5.41 10.80
CA GLU A 88 1.19 -4.38 10.51
C GLU A 88 0.69 -4.51 9.05
N SER A 89 1.58 -4.82 8.09
CA SER A 89 1.14 -5.10 6.71
C SER A 89 0.32 -6.38 6.62
N MET A 90 0.65 -7.41 7.41
CA MET A 90 -0.17 -8.63 7.51
C MET A 90 -1.55 -8.35 8.14
N ALA A 91 -1.59 -7.54 9.19
CA ALA A 91 -2.84 -7.12 9.83
C ALA A 91 -3.72 -6.34 8.85
N PHE A 92 -3.14 -5.39 8.11
CA PHE A 92 -3.85 -4.64 7.08
C PHE A 92 -4.41 -5.53 5.97
N ARG A 93 -3.61 -6.48 5.45
CA ARG A 93 -4.09 -7.44 4.45
C ARG A 93 -5.27 -8.26 4.94
N ARG A 94 -5.20 -8.76 6.19
CA ARG A 94 -6.32 -9.51 6.81
C ARG A 94 -7.55 -8.64 6.99
N PHE A 95 -7.37 -7.39 7.39
CA PHE A 95 -8.46 -6.42 7.51
C PHE A 95 -9.16 -6.19 6.17
N ILE A 96 -8.40 -5.89 5.11
CA ILE A 96 -8.96 -5.66 3.76
C ILE A 96 -9.66 -6.92 3.25
N MET A 97 -9.02 -8.10 3.37
CA MET A 97 -9.63 -9.36 2.94
C MET A 97 -10.91 -9.66 3.72
N GLY A 98 -10.92 -9.42 5.04
CA GLY A 98 -12.12 -9.56 5.86
C GLY A 98 -13.25 -8.63 5.40
N ARG A 99 -12.94 -7.37 5.05
CA ARG A 99 -13.96 -6.43 4.55
C ARG A 99 -14.52 -6.86 3.20
N LEU A 100 -13.69 -7.40 2.31
CA LEU A 100 -14.13 -7.91 1.01
C LEU A 100 -15.02 -9.14 1.13
N THR A 101 -14.72 -10.05 2.06
CA THR A 101 -15.52 -11.27 2.29
C THR A 101 -16.76 -11.03 3.15
N MET A 102 -16.77 -10.01 4.02
CA MET A 102 -17.95 -9.67 4.84
C MET A 102 -19.06 -9.01 3.99
N ASN A 103 -18.69 -8.20 3.00
CA ASN A 103 -19.68 -7.47 2.17
C ASN A 103 -20.35 -8.35 1.11
N ASN A 104 -19.82 -9.53 0.84
CA ASN A 104 -20.40 -10.47 -0.09
C ASN A 104 -20.48 -11.84 0.59
N ARG A 105 -21.68 -12.33 0.91
CA ARG A 105 -21.89 -13.70 1.43
C ARG A 105 -21.43 -14.80 0.44
N GLN A 106 -20.85 -14.41 -0.69
CA GLN A 106 -20.25 -15.27 -1.70
C GLN A 106 -18.72 -15.27 -1.55
N PRO A 107 -18.06 -16.43 -1.55
CA PRO A 107 -16.60 -16.52 -1.49
C PRO A 107 -15.97 -15.78 -2.67
N VAL A 108 -15.14 -14.78 -2.38
CA VAL A 108 -14.32 -14.09 -3.38
C VAL A 108 -13.08 -14.94 -3.65
N ASN A 109 -13.09 -15.68 -4.76
CA ASN A 109 -11.95 -16.49 -5.19
C ASN A 109 -10.96 -15.63 -5.99
N LEU A 110 -9.84 -15.27 -5.36
CA LEU A 110 -8.71 -14.63 -6.04
C LEU A 110 -7.72 -15.69 -6.51
N PHE A 111 -7.59 -15.84 -7.83
CA PHE A 111 -6.60 -16.70 -8.45
C PHE A 111 -5.36 -15.89 -8.81
N PHE A 112 -4.20 -16.30 -8.28
CA PHE A 112 -2.91 -15.78 -8.71
C PHE A 112 -2.05 -16.93 -9.23
N SER A 113 -1.55 -16.76 -10.46
CA SER A 113 -0.57 -17.64 -11.06
C SER A 113 0.83 -17.17 -10.67
N LEU A 114 1.59 -18.01 -9.96
CA LEU A 114 3.00 -17.77 -9.69
C LEU A 114 3.81 -18.22 -10.91
N SER A 115 4.24 -17.27 -11.73
CA SER A 115 5.23 -17.56 -12.78
C SER A 115 6.57 -17.88 -12.13
N PRO A 116 7.22 -19.02 -12.45
CA PRO A 116 8.56 -19.30 -11.97
C PRO A 116 9.51 -18.22 -12.47
N SER A 117 10.10 -17.44 -11.57
CA SER A 117 11.14 -16.49 -11.92
C SER A 117 12.35 -17.29 -12.44
N ARG A 118 12.53 -17.32 -13.76
CA ARG A 118 13.79 -17.79 -14.37
C ARG A 118 14.86 -16.74 -14.07
N GLY A 119 15.51 -16.88 -12.92
CA GLY A 119 16.72 -16.14 -12.60
C GLY A 119 17.75 -16.41 -13.69
N LYS A 120 17.99 -15.44 -14.57
CA LYS A 120 19.19 -15.43 -15.42
C LYS A 120 20.38 -15.28 -14.49
N ARG A 121 21.02 -16.40 -14.13
CA ARG A 121 22.40 -16.40 -13.65
C ARG A 121 23.26 -15.86 -14.79
N ALA A 122 23.66 -14.60 -14.70
CA ALA A 122 24.78 -14.10 -15.48
C ALA A 122 26.02 -14.82 -14.97
N ARG A 123 26.58 -15.71 -15.81
CA ARG A 123 27.98 -16.13 -15.70
C ARG A 123 28.80 -15.06 -16.40
N ASN A 124 29.66 -14.38 -15.66
CA ASN A 124 30.98 -13.96 -16.11
C ASN A 124 31.96 -14.44 -15.06
#